data_AF-A0ABD3XLA8-F1
#
_entry.id   AF-A0ABD3XLA8-F1
#
_cell.length_a   1.000
_cell.length_b   1.000
_cell.length_c   1.000
_cell.angle_alpha   90.00
_cell.angle_beta   90.00
_cell.angle_gamma   90.00
#
_symmetry.space_group_name_H-M   'P 1'
#
loop_
_entity.id
_entity.type
_entity.pdbx_description
1 polymer ?
#
loop_
_entity_poly.entity_id
_entity_poly.type
_entity_poly.pdbx_seq_one_letter_code
_entity_poly.pdbx_strand_id
1 'polypeptide(L)'
;MWSKERCSRISFIVFNLFLSSFGVVLLTGSCIVRYDQNMADSYLGYSSFQKALESANINVHTPNSLNIGETLDAVCIVFIVIGVLFILLGMMGIIGAFVRLKSLLITYAVVLLVLVVLELTCVVLVTSLRGKLEGWIKDGLKDSIRNNYSGITGNDTDTLRWNFIMHSFQCCGVDRYTDFRALRPLRWSTDVEVDSIVTGKQIPYACCKVKNDNECVLNPNIKTAFIETGCYQVMRNWVTKNTGVMIVVGDIILVTEIVLLVLAFIICCTLRNKDKETDPVETYQLQQMHPESRNQELLNPSDAFMNNPYNRNRGRR
;
A
#
# COMPACT_ATOMS: atom_id res chain seq x y z
N MET A 1 -27.10 9.10 -30.18
CA MET A 1 -25.99 8.16 -29.88
C MET A 1 -24.69 8.88 -29.51
N TRP A 2 -24.27 9.88 -30.31
CA TRP A 2 -23.05 10.68 -30.11
C TRP A 2 -22.89 11.44 -28.77
N SER A 3 -23.98 11.79 -28.09
CA SER A 3 -23.92 12.42 -26.75
C SER A 3 -23.52 11.41 -25.66
N LYS A 4 -24.03 10.16 -25.74
CA LYS A 4 -23.79 9.12 -24.73
C LYS A 4 -22.34 8.62 -24.73
N GLU A 5 -21.75 8.44 -25.92
CA GLU A 5 -20.32 8.03 -26.03
C GLU A 5 -19.37 9.06 -25.42
N ARG A 6 -19.64 10.35 -25.65
CA ARG A 6 -18.84 11.44 -25.10
C ARG A 6 -18.99 11.53 -23.59
N CYS A 7 -20.21 11.37 -23.08
CA CYS A 7 -20.51 11.37 -21.65
C CYS A 7 -19.76 10.26 -20.89
N SER A 8 -19.79 9.01 -21.39
CA SER A 8 -19.09 7.89 -20.76
C SER A 8 -17.57 8.09 -20.72
N ARG A 9 -16.97 8.62 -21.80
CA ARG A 9 -15.53 8.91 -21.84
C ARG A 9 -15.13 10.05 -20.92
N ILE A 10 -15.87 11.16 -20.94
CA ILE A 10 -15.58 12.32 -20.08
C ILE A 10 -15.71 11.92 -18.61
N SER A 11 -16.79 11.19 -18.25
CA SER A 11 -16.97 10.71 -16.88
C SER A 11 -15.82 9.81 -16.43
N PHE A 12 -15.41 8.84 -17.26
CA PHE A 12 -14.27 7.97 -16.96
C PHE A 12 -12.95 8.73 -16.77
N ILE A 13 -12.69 9.73 -17.62
CA ILE A 13 -11.50 10.59 -17.51
C ILE A 13 -11.53 11.40 -16.21
N VAL A 14 -12.69 11.95 -15.84
CA VAL A 14 -12.85 12.74 -14.60
C VAL A 14 -12.57 11.88 -13.36
N PHE A 15 -13.09 10.65 -13.30
CA PHE A 15 -12.80 9.75 -12.17
C PHE A 15 -11.32 9.38 -12.09
N ASN A 16 -10.67 9.06 -13.21
CA ASN A 16 -9.24 8.74 -13.22
C ASN A 16 -8.35 9.97 -12.94
N LEU A 17 -8.81 11.17 -13.29
CA LEU A 17 -8.15 12.41 -12.89
C LEU A 17 -8.23 12.61 -11.38
N PHE A 18 -9.39 12.36 -10.77
CA PHE A 18 -9.53 12.40 -9.31
C PHE A 18 -8.61 11.37 -8.64
N LEU A 19 -8.60 10.12 -9.12
CA LEU A 19 -7.71 9.07 -8.60
C LEU A 19 -6.23 9.46 -8.71
N SER A 20 -5.81 9.97 -9.87
CA SER A 20 -4.44 10.44 -10.08
C SER A 20 -4.10 11.60 -9.15
N SER A 21 -5.01 12.59 -9.00
CA SER A 21 -4.82 13.72 -8.10
C SER A 21 -4.67 13.29 -6.64
N PHE A 22 -5.46 12.30 -6.20
CA PHE A 22 -5.35 11.71 -4.87
C PHE A 22 -4.00 11.02 -4.69
N GLY A 23 -3.53 10.27 -5.69
CA GLY A 23 -2.19 9.69 -5.70
C GLY A 23 -1.07 10.74 -5.60
N VAL A 24 -1.18 11.87 -6.30
CA VAL A 24 -0.23 12.99 -6.18
C VAL A 24 -0.23 13.57 -4.78
N VAL A 25 -1.40 13.78 -4.16
CA VAL A 25 -1.51 14.30 -2.79
C VAL A 25 -0.87 13.35 -1.78
N LEU A 26 -1.08 12.03 -1.91
CA LEU A 26 -0.43 11.04 -1.05
C LEU A 26 1.09 11.06 -1.22
N LEU A 27 1.58 11.12 -2.46
CA LEU A 27 3.00 11.13 -2.76
C LEU A 27 3.67 12.41 -2.25
N THR A 28 3.13 13.58 -2.57
CA THR A 28 3.73 14.86 -2.15
C THR A 28 3.62 15.05 -0.64
N GLY A 29 2.47 14.73 -0.03
CA GLY A 29 2.29 14.79 1.42
C GLY A 29 3.29 13.89 2.16
N SER A 30 3.49 12.66 1.68
CA SER A 30 4.44 11.72 2.29
C SER A 30 5.90 12.14 2.09
N CYS A 31 6.25 12.67 0.91
CA CYS A 31 7.59 13.21 0.66
C CYS A 31 7.87 14.44 1.53
N ILE A 32 6.89 15.33 1.71
CA ILE A 32 6.99 16.49 2.58
C ILE A 32 7.26 16.05 4.02
N VAL A 33 6.44 15.13 4.56
CA VAL A 33 6.62 14.63 5.94
C VAL A 33 7.98 13.94 6.11
N ARG A 34 8.50 13.29 5.07
CA ARG A 34 9.79 12.58 5.10
C ARG A 34 11.00 13.51 5.00
N TYR A 35 10.96 14.53 4.16
CA TYR A 35 12.13 15.37 3.83
C TYR A 35 12.14 16.75 4.51
N ASP A 36 10.97 17.28 4.91
CA ASP A 36 10.86 18.60 5.54
C ASP A 36 10.36 18.48 6.99
N GLN A 37 11.31 18.52 7.94
CA GLN A 37 11.01 18.44 9.37
C GLN A 37 10.17 19.64 9.86
N ASN A 38 10.34 20.83 9.28
CA ASN A 38 9.56 22.02 9.66
C ASN A 38 8.09 21.88 9.24
N MET A 39 7.84 21.18 8.14
CA MET A 39 6.50 20.95 7.62
C MET A 39 5.82 19.77 8.33
N ALA A 40 6.56 18.69 8.63
CA ALA A 40 6.07 17.60 9.48
C ALA A 40 5.59 18.11 10.86
N ASP A 41 6.32 19.06 11.45
CA ASP A 41 5.92 19.75 12.68
C ASP A 41 4.58 20.48 12.58
N SER A 42 4.35 21.17 11.45
CA SER A 42 3.16 21.98 11.24
C SER A 42 1.90 21.15 10.97
N TYR A 43 2.03 19.99 10.32
CA TYR A 43 0.90 19.11 9.97
C TYR A 43 0.62 18.02 11.00
N LEU A 44 1.64 17.44 11.61
CA LEU A 44 1.52 16.32 12.56
C LEU A 44 1.78 16.72 14.02
N GLY A 45 2.21 17.96 14.28
CA GLY A 45 2.53 18.42 15.63
C GLY A 45 3.75 17.69 16.23
N TYR A 46 4.67 17.24 15.37
CA TYR A 46 5.82 16.40 15.76
C TYR A 46 6.66 17.03 16.86
N SER A 47 7.07 18.30 16.73
CA SER A 47 7.82 19.00 17.78
C SER A 47 7.01 19.33 19.04
N SER A 48 5.68 19.45 18.94
CA SER A 48 4.82 19.62 20.13
C SER A 48 4.72 18.32 20.93
N PHE A 49 4.63 17.19 20.22
CA PHE A 49 4.70 15.86 20.80
C PHE A 49 6.10 15.56 21.37
N GLN A 50 7.17 15.99 20.69
CA GLN A 50 8.54 15.90 21.18
C GLN A 50 8.74 16.76 22.44
N LYS A 51 8.20 17.98 22.49
CA LYS A 51 8.22 18.83 23.69
C LYS A 51 7.39 18.24 24.84
N ALA A 52 6.31 17.52 24.55
CA ALA A 52 5.57 16.75 25.57
C ALA A 52 6.38 15.53 26.06
N LEU A 53 7.26 14.97 25.21
CA LEU A 53 8.21 13.95 25.61
C LEU A 53 9.37 14.54 26.45
N GLU A 54 9.89 15.69 26.09
CA GLU A 54 10.94 16.41 26.84
C GLU A 54 10.42 16.92 28.18
N SER A 55 9.21 17.47 28.26
CA SER A 55 8.60 17.99 29.49
C SER A 55 8.31 16.92 30.54
N ALA A 56 8.35 15.65 30.15
CA ALA A 56 8.26 14.53 31.06
C ALA A 56 9.64 13.87 31.34
N ASN A 57 10.75 14.51 30.95
CA ASN A 57 12.14 14.11 31.27
C ASN A 57 12.61 12.80 30.59
N ILE A 58 12.09 12.50 29.39
CA ILE A 58 12.79 11.64 28.43
C ILE A 58 13.79 12.53 27.70
N ASN A 59 15.08 12.29 27.86
CA ASN A 59 16.15 13.10 27.26
C ASN A 59 16.25 12.85 25.75
N VAL A 60 15.37 13.48 24.96
CA VAL A 60 15.36 13.41 23.48
C VAL A 60 16.63 13.98 22.84
N HIS A 61 17.42 14.76 23.59
CA HIS A 61 18.69 15.35 23.16
C HIS A 61 19.93 14.46 23.35
N THR A 62 19.76 13.19 23.70
CA THR A 62 20.84 12.20 23.51
C THR A 62 20.70 11.58 22.10
N PRO A 63 21.80 11.29 21.39
CA PRO A 63 21.74 10.86 19.98
C PRO A 63 20.96 9.57 19.72
N ASN A 64 20.49 8.86 20.76
CA ASN A 64 19.86 7.54 20.68
C ASN A 64 18.57 7.44 21.51
N SER A 65 17.66 8.42 21.42
CA SER A 65 16.35 8.32 22.09
C SER A 65 15.21 8.74 21.16
N LEU A 66 14.23 7.86 21.03
CA LEU A 66 12.95 8.03 20.34
C LEU A 66 13.03 8.74 18.96
N ASN A 67 13.64 8.11 17.96
CA ASN A 67 13.60 8.61 16.59
C ASN A 67 12.21 8.34 15.97
N ILE A 68 11.23 9.18 16.30
CA ILE A 68 9.87 9.15 15.74
C ILE A 68 9.92 9.27 14.20
N GLY A 69 10.99 9.87 13.67
CA GLY A 69 11.33 9.88 12.24
C GLY A 69 11.36 8.47 11.63
N GLU A 70 11.88 7.45 12.31
CA GLU A 70 11.96 6.09 11.76
C GLU A 70 10.60 5.36 11.69
N THR A 71 9.72 5.59 12.67
CA THR A 71 8.33 5.10 12.63
C THR A 71 7.53 5.77 11.54
N LEU A 72 7.67 7.10 11.42
CA LEU A 72 7.01 7.88 10.40
C LEU A 72 7.54 7.53 9.02
N ASP A 73 8.83 7.24 8.90
CA ASP A 73 9.47 6.84 7.66
C ASP A 73 8.85 5.59 7.05
N ALA A 74 8.62 4.55 7.85
CA ALA A 74 8.00 3.31 7.36
C ALA A 74 6.57 3.56 6.84
N VAL A 75 5.78 4.35 7.58
CA VAL A 75 4.42 4.71 7.19
C VAL A 75 4.42 5.59 5.92
N CYS A 76 5.34 6.57 5.83
CA CYS A 76 5.49 7.42 4.67
C CYS A 76 5.90 6.63 3.43
N ILE A 77 6.82 5.66 3.56
CA ILE A 77 7.22 4.80 2.44
C ILE A 77 6.02 4.03 1.88
N VAL A 78 5.16 3.48 2.75
CA VAL A 78 3.94 2.79 2.32
C VAL A 78 3.01 3.74 1.54
N PHE A 79 2.78 4.94 2.05
CA PHE A 79 1.94 5.93 1.35
C PHE A 79 2.57 6.43 0.04
N ILE A 80 3.89 6.53 -0.06
CA ILE A 80 4.59 6.83 -1.33
C ILE A 80 4.30 5.73 -2.35
N VAL A 81 4.47 4.45 -1.97
CA VAL A 81 4.23 3.32 -2.88
C VAL A 81 2.77 3.31 -3.35
N ILE A 82 1.81 3.46 -2.44
CA ILE A 82 0.38 3.53 -2.77
C ILE A 82 0.09 4.72 -3.68
N GLY A 83 0.65 5.90 -3.38
CA GLY A 83 0.49 7.11 -4.19
C GLY A 83 1.00 6.93 -5.62
N VAL A 84 2.19 6.35 -5.79
CA VAL A 84 2.75 6.02 -7.12
C VAL A 84 1.81 5.07 -7.88
N LEU A 85 1.31 4.02 -7.23
CA LEU A 85 0.40 3.06 -7.88
C LEU A 85 -0.89 3.75 -8.36
N PHE A 86 -1.50 4.62 -7.55
CA PHE A 86 -2.69 5.36 -7.95
C PHE A 86 -2.44 6.36 -9.08
N ILE A 87 -1.28 7.02 -9.11
CA ILE A 87 -0.87 7.87 -10.23
C ILE A 87 -0.73 7.02 -11.50
N LEU A 88 -0.02 5.89 -11.45
CA LEU A 88 0.16 5.01 -12.61
C LEU A 88 -1.19 4.49 -13.13
N LEU A 89 -2.07 4.01 -12.25
CA LEU A 89 -3.40 3.54 -12.63
C LEU A 89 -4.26 4.64 -13.24
N GLY A 90 -4.31 5.82 -12.61
CA GLY A 90 -5.04 6.97 -13.13
C GLY A 90 -4.51 7.43 -14.49
N MET A 91 -3.19 7.50 -14.65
CA MET A 91 -2.56 7.87 -15.92
C MET A 91 -2.84 6.85 -17.03
N MET A 92 -2.78 5.54 -16.72
CA MET A 92 -3.17 4.50 -17.68
C MET A 92 -4.62 4.65 -18.14
N GLY A 93 -5.55 4.92 -17.20
CA GLY A 93 -6.95 5.17 -17.52
C GLY A 93 -7.15 6.41 -18.41
N ILE A 94 -6.54 7.54 -18.03
CA ILE A 94 -6.60 8.80 -18.79
C ILE A 94 -6.04 8.60 -20.20
N ILE A 95 -4.79 8.11 -20.33
CA ILE A 95 -4.13 7.93 -21.63
C ILE A 95 -4.90 6.92 -22.49
N GLY A 96 -5.39 5.82 -21.90
CA GLY A 96 -6.17 4.80 -22.62
C GLY A 96 -7.46 5.36 -23.23
N ALA A 97 -8.16 6.22 -22.49
CA ALA A 97 -9.38 6.87 -22.96
C ALA A 97 -9.11 8.00 -23.98
N PHE A 98 -8.05 8.79 -23.80
CA PHE A 98 -7.68 9.89 -24.69
C PHE A 98 -7.10 9.40 -26.02
N VAL A 99 -6.08 8.54 -25.97
CA VAL A 99 -5.35 8.05 -27.15
C VAL A 99 -6.12 6.92 -27.86
N ARG A 100 -7.23 6.44 -27.27
CA ARG A 100 -8.05 5.34 -27.79
C ARG A 100 -7.28 4.03 -27.95
N LEU A 101 -6.25 3.82 -27.12
CA LEU A 101 -5.43 2.61 -27.12
C LEU A 101 -6.14 1.49 -26.37
N LYS A 102 -6.69 0.52 -27.12
CA LYS A 102 -7.43 -0.62 -26.57
C LYS A 102 -6.59 -1.46 -25.62
N SER A 103 -5.33 -1.72 -25.97
CA SER A 103 -4.41 -2.51 -25.14
C SER A 103 -4.25 -1.91 -23.75
N LEU A 104 -4.04 -0.60 -23.66
CA LEU A 104 -3.87 0.10 -22.38
C LEU A 104 -5.15 0.06 -21.53
N LEU A 105 -6.32 0.21 -22.17
CA LEU A 105 -7.61 0.13 -21.49
C LEU A 105 -7.95 -1.29 -20.99
N ILE A 106 -7.53 -2.32 -21.75
CA ILE A 106 -7.64 -3.72 -21.32
C ILE A 106 -6.71 -3.98 -20.13
N THR A 107 -5.46 -3.53 -20.19
CA THR A 107 -4.52 -3.66 -19.05
C THR A 107 -5.07 -2.98 -17.80
N TYR A 108 -5.59 -1.76 -17.94
CA TYR A 108 -6.25 -1.05 -16.83
C TYR A 108 -7.42 -1.87 -16.25
N ALA A 109 -8.29 -2.41 -17.09
CA ALA A 109 -9.41 -3.24 -16.64
C ALA A 109 -8.95 -4.54 -15.95
N VAL A 110 -7.89 -5.18 -16.44
CA VAL A 110 -7.30 -6.36 -15.79
C VAL A 110 -6.75 -6.00 -14.41
N VAL A 111 -6.06 -4.88 -14.27
CA VAL A 111 -5.55 -4.45 -12.95
C VAL A 111 -6.68 -4.14 -11.98
N LEU A 112 -7.72 -3.42 -12.43
CA LEU A 112 -8.92 -3.19 -11.60
C LEU A 112 -9.61 -4.51 -11.21
N LEU A 113 -9.71 -5.48 -12.11
CA LEU A 113 -10.27 -6.79 -11.80
C LEU A 113 -9.46 -7.50 -10.71
N VAL A 114 -8.13 -7.42 -10.78
CA VAL A 114 -7.25 -7.99 -9.74
C VAL A 114 -7.47 -7.29 -8.40
N LEU A 115 -7.66 -5.96 -8.38
CA LEU A 115 -7.96 -5.21 -7.15
C LEU A 115 -9.29 -5.67 -6.54
N VAL A 116 -10.37 -5.76 -7.32
CA VAL A 116 -11.68 -6.28 -6.85
C VAL A 116 -11.52 -7.69 -6.24
N VAL A 117 -10.76 -8.58 -6.88
CA VAL A 117 -10.53 -9.94 -6.35
C VAL A 117 -9.75 -9.88 -5.03
N LEU A 118 -8.75 -9.00 -4.91
CA LEU A 118 -8.00 -8.81 -3.67
C LEU A 118 -8.91 -8.27 -2.55
N GLU A 119 -9.79 -7.32 -2.84
CA GLU A 119 -10.76 -6.80 -1.86
C GLU A 119 -11.70 -7.88 -1.35
N LEU A 120 -12.32 -8.64 -2.26
CA LEU A 120 -13.21 -9.76 -1.90
C LEU A 120 -12.46 -10.83 -1.11
N THR A 121 -11.20 -11.12 -1.47
CA THR A 121 -10.36 -12.07 -0.73
C THR A 121 -10.07 -11.57 0.69
N CYS A 122 -9.73 -10.29 0.85
CA CYS A 122 -9.53 -9.66 2.15
C CYS A 122 -10.79 -9.77 3.02
N VAL A 123 -11.97 -9.47 2.47
CA VAL A 123 -13.25 -9.61 3.18
C VAL A 123 -13.48 -11.06 3.63
N VAL A 124 -13.26 -12.04 2.76
CA VAL A 124 -13.42 -13.47 3.09
C VAL A 124 -12.41 -13.92 4.15
N LEU A 125 -11.15 -13.52 4.06
CA LEU A 125 -10.10 -13.84 5.04
C LEU A 125 -10.44 -13.26 6.42
N VAL A 126 -10.84 -11.98 6.47
CA VAL A 126 -11.20 -11.28 7.69
C VAL A 126 -12.53 -11.77 8.28
N THR A 127 -13.43 -12.40 7.51
CA THR A 127 -14.69 -12.94 8.04
C THR A 127 -14.58 -14.40 8.44
N SER A 128 -13.94 -15.23 7.61
CA SER A 128 -13.91 -16.70 7.78
C SER A 128 -12.76 -17.18 8.67
N LEU A 129 -11.63 -16.46 8.69
CA LEU A 129 -10.40 -16.91 9.35
C LEU A 129 -9.93 -15.95 10.46
N ARG A 130 -10.86 -15.23 11.11
CA ARG A 130 -10.55 -14.25 12.18
C ARG A 130 -9.57 -14.77 13.21
N GLY A 131 -9.83 -15.95 13.78
CA GLY A 131 -8.97 -16.52 14.82
C GLY A 131 -7.57 -16.88 14.32
N LYS A 132 -7.45 -17.42 13.10
CA LYS A 132 -6.15 -17.72 12.49
C LYS A 132 -5.39 -16.45 12.14
N LEU A 133 -6.05 -15.47 11.55
CA LEU A 133 -5.47 -14.17 11.21
C LEU A 133 -4.98 -13.43 12.46
N GLU A 134 -5.78 -13.43 13.53
CA GLU A 134 -5.39 -12.88 14.83
C GLU A 134 -4.13 -13.59 15.37
N GLY A 135 -4.08 -14.92 15.33
CA GLY A 135 -2.88 -15.68 15.72
C GLY A 135 -1.65 -15.30 14.91
N TRP A 136 -1.75 -15.30 13.58
CA TRP A 136 -0.64 -14.95 12.67
C TRP A 136 -0.10 -13.53 12.93
N ILE A 137 -1.00 -12.55 13.14
CA ILE A 137 -0.59 -11.18 13.44
C ILE A 137 0.10 -11.13 14.80
N LYS A 138 -0.48 -11.75 15.84
CA LYS A 138 0.10 -11.77 17.19
C LYS A 138 1.47 -12.45 17.20
N ASP A 139 1.61 -13.57 16.50
CA ASP A 139 2.87 -14.31 16.42
C ASP A 139 3.95 -13.48 15.73
N GLY A 140 3.63 -12.81 14.62
CA GLY A 140 4.57 -11.90 13.95
C GLY A 140 4.96 -10.71 14.83
N LEU A 141 4.02 -10.12 15.57
CA LEU A 141 4.31 -9.04 16.52
C LEU A 141 5.18 -9.52 17.69
N LYS A 142 4.90 -10.71 18.23
CA LYS A 142 5.70 -11.31 19.32
C LYS A 142 7.09 -11.65 18.85
N ASP A 143 7.24 -12.16 17.62
CA ASP A 143 8.53 -12.46 17.02
C ASP A 143 9.37 -11.17 16.83
N SER A 144 8.73 -10.06 16.44
CA SER A 144 9.38 -8.74 16.39
C SER A 144 9.88 -8.29 17.78
N ILE A 145 9.09 -8.44 18.84
CA ILE A 145 9.57 -8.17 20.21
C ILE A 145 10.73 -9.10 20.57
N ARG A 146 10.61 -10.40 20.27
CA ARG A 146 11.60 -11.40 20.65
C ARG A 146 12.97 -11.15 20.02
N ASN A 147 12.96 -10.94 18.70
CA ASN A 147 14.17 -10.99 17.87
C ASN A 147 14.75 -9.60 17.58
N ASN A 148 13.95 -8.54 17.68
CA ASN A 148 14.36 -7.22 17.24
C ASN A 148 14.28 -6.15 18.33
N TYR A 149 13.50 -6.36 19.41
CA TYR A 149 13.46 -5.40 20.51
C TYR A 149 14.70 -5.51 21.41
N SER A 150 15.43 -4.42 21.56
CA SER A 150 16.66 -4.33 22.37
C SER A 150 16.55 -3.39 23.59
N GLY A 151 15.34 -2.89 23.89
CA GLY A 151 15.06 -2.10 25.10
C GLY A 151 15.38 -0.62 24.94
N ILE A 152 15.22 0.21 25.97
CA ILE A 152 15.39 1.68 25.81
C ILE A 152 16.80 2.12 25.36
N THR A 153 17.82 1.30 25.55
CA THR A 153 19.19 1.57 25.05
C THR A 153 19.37 1.17 23.58
N GLY A 154 18.38 0.50 23.00
CA GLY A 154 18.33 0.10 21.61
C GLY A 154 18.06 1.26 20.68
N ASN A 155 18.97 1.47 19.73
CA ASN A 155 18.79 2.46 18.67
C ASN A 155 18.28 1.83 17.37
N ASP A 156 17.82 0.58 17.41
CA ASP A 156 17.22 -0.07 16.25
C ASP A 156 15.76 0.35 16.05
N THR A 157 15.36 0.34 14.80
CA THR A 157 14.05 0.81 14.31
C THR A 157 12.87 0.10 14.97
N ASP A 158 13.00 -1.20 15.24
CA ASP A 158 11.91 -1.97 15.84
C ASP A 158 11.72 -1.64 17.32
N THR A 159 12.81 -1.39 18.04
CA THR A 159 12.78 -0.92 19.42
C THR A 159 12.08 0.42 19.56
N LEU A 160 12.39 1.35 18.66
CA LEU A 160 11.76 2.68 18.63
C LEU A 160 10.26 2.60 18.34
N ARG A 161 9.87 1.77 17.37
CA ARG A 161 8.46 1.50 17.03
C ARG A 161 7.68 0.98 18.24
N TRP A 162 8.22 -0.03 18.92
CA TRP A 162 7.58 -0.61 20.09
C TRP A 162 7.47 0.38 21.25
N ASN A 163 8.53 1.17 21.52
CA ASN A 163 8.50 2.18 22.56
C ASN A 163 7.43 3.26 22.29
N PHE A 164 7.31 3.71 21.03
CA PHE A 164 6.27 4.65 20.64
C PHE A 164 4.87 4.06 20.79
N ILE A 165 4.63 2.84 20.29
CA ILE A 165 3.31 2.21 20.35
C ILE A 165 2.86 2.02 21.80
N MET A 166 3.74 1.48 22.67
CA MET A 166 3.42 1.22 24.07
C MET A 166 3.09 2.51 24.83
N HIS A 167 3.86 3.57 24.60
CA HIS A 167 3.63 4.85 25.27
C HIS A 167 2.39 5.58 24.73
N SER A 168 2.27 5.72 23.41
CA SER A 168 1.21 6.50 22.75
C SER A 168 -0.16 5.84 22.88
N PHE A 169 -0.23 4.51 22.83
CA PHE A 169 -1.48 3.76 22.95
C PHE A 169 -1.72 3.20 24.35
N GLN A 170 -0.88 3.57 25.33
CA GLN A 170 -1.06 3.24 26.75
C GLN A 170 -1.24 1.73 26.97
N CYS A 171 -0.34 0.94 26.39
CA CYS A 171 -0.39 -0.51 26.37
C CYS A 171 1.02 -1.11 26.61
N CYS A 172 1.10 -2.40 26.93
CA CYS A 172 2.37 -3.06 27.15
C CYS A 172 2.38 -4.48 26.58
N GLY A 173 3.36 -4.76 25.72
CA GLY A 173 3.47 -6.04 25.00
C GLY A 173 2.41 -6.23 23.91
N VAL A 174 2.37 -7.41 23.31
CA VAL A 174 1.40 -7.73 22.25
C VAL A 174 0.05 -8.05 22.87
N ASP A 175 0.01 -9.09 23.72
CA ASP A 175 -1.16 -9.49 24.48
C ASP A 175 -1.15 -8.88 25.87
N ARG A 176 0.02 -8.90 26.54
CA ARG A 176 0.22 -8.39 27.91
C ARG A 176 1.69 -8.11 28.19
N TYR A 177 1.97 -7.43 29.31
CA TYR A 177 3.33 -7.18 29.79
C TYR A 177 4.18 -8.45 29.96
N THR A 178 3.53 -9.59 30.25
CA THR A 178 4.20 -10.89 30.41
C THR A 178 4.92 -11.36 29.16
N ASP A 179 4.62 -10.81 27.98
CA ASP A 179 5.33 -11.12 26.73
C ASP A 179 6.84 -10.85 26.88
N PHE A 180 7.24 -9.79 27.60
CA PHE A 180 8.63 -9.46 27.90
C PHE A 180 9.32 -10.42 28.89
N ARG A 181 8.58 -11.36 29.48
CA ARG A 181 9.15 -12.45 30.28
C ARG A 181 9.05 -13.79 29.57
N ALA A 182 7.97 -14.02 28.84
CA ALA A 182 7.63 -15.29 28.21
C ALA A 182 8.42 -15.54 26.93
N LEU A 183 8.77 -14.50 26.16
CA LEU A 183 9.40 -14.62 24.84
C LEU A 183 10.91 -14.86 24.87
N ARG A 184 11.42 -15.75 25.72
CA ARG A 184 12.88 -15.99 25.83
C ARG A 184 13.44 -16.81 24.64
N PRO A 185 14.71 -16.59 24.25
CA PRO A 185 15.60 -15.49 24.69
C PRO A 185 15.13 -14.15 24.08
N LEU A 186 15.41 -13.07 24.80
CA LEU A 186 15.11 -11.71 24.39
C LEU A 186 16.42 -10.99 24.04
N ARG A 187 16.42 -10.15 23.01
CA ARG A 187 17.59 -9.32 22.68
C ARG A 187 17.80 -8.16 23.65
N TRP A 188 16.75 -7.66 24.29
CA TRP A 188 16.85 -6.52 25.20
C TRP A 188 17.46 -6.92 26.54
N SER A 189 18.29 -6.03 27.08
CA SER A 189 18.88 -6.21 28.41
C SER A 189 17.85 -6.00 29.50
N THR A 190 17.68 -7.02 30.34
CA THR A 190 16.83 -6.97 31.53
C THR A 190 17.56 -6.39 32.73
N ASP A 191 18.83 -6.02 32.66
CA ASP A 191 19.57 -5.63 33.87
C ASP A 191 19.31 -4.14 34.23
N VAL A 192 19.08 -3.86 35.51
CA VAL A 192 19.11 -2.51 36.14
C VAL A 192 20.05 -2.57 37.32
N GLU A 193 20.93 -1.58 37.44
CA GLU A 193 21.65 -1.32 38.68
C GLU A 193 20.86 -0.34 39.54
N VAL A 194 20.39 -0.81 40.71
CA VAL A 194 19.79 0.04 41.76
C VAL A 194 20.62 -0.16 43.02
N ASP A 195 21.16 0.92 43.59
CA ASP A 195 21.98 0.88 44.80
C ASP A 195 23.13 -0.15 44.74
N SER A 196 23.80 -0.24 43.58
CA SER A 196 24.89 -1.21 43.30
C SER A 196 24.47 -2.70 43.30
N ILE A 197 23.16 -2.98 43.20
CA ILE A 197 22.60 -4.33 43.04
C ILE A 197 21.99 -4.45 41.63
N VAL A 198 22.42 -5.47 40.87
CA VAL A 198 21.86 -5.79 39.56
C VAL A 198 20.57 -6.58 39.74
N THR A 199 19.45 -5.97 39.34
CA THR A 199 18.11 -6.57 39.39
C THR A 199 17.50 -6.64 37.98
N GLY A 200 16.69 -7.66 37.73
CA GLY A 200 16.02 -7.86 36.43
C GLY A 200 14.74 -7.03 36.24
N LYS A 201 14.71 -6.16 35.23
CA LYS A 201 13.50 -5.52 34.68
C LYS A 201 12.49 -6.58 34.28
N GLN A 202 11.24 -6.38 34.70
CA GLN A 202 10.12 -7.18 34.24
C GLN A 202 9.49 -6.62 32.96
N ILE A 203 9.57 -5.30 32.78
CA ILE A 203 9.02 -4.58 31.62
C ILE A 203 9.98 -3.47 31.17
N PRO A 204 9.89 -3.00 29.92
CA PRO A 204 10.61 -1.81 29.48
C PRO A 204 9.98 -0.53 30.05
N TYR A 205 10.77 0.55 30.23
CA TYR A 205 10.20 1.81 30.76
C TYR A 205 9.15 2.44 29.84
N ALA A 206 9.09 2.09 28.55
CA ALA A 206 8.04 2.56 27.65
C ALA A 206 6.63 2.10 28.08
N CYS A 207 6.53 1.05 28.88
CA CYS A 207 5.28 0.57 29.49
C CYS A 207 4.90 1.32 30.78
N CYS A 208 5.80 2.12 31.34
CA CYS A 208 5.57 2.88 32.56
C CYS A 208 4.81 4.18 32.28
N LYS A 209 3.93 4.56 33.21
CA LYS A 209 3.19 5.83 33.14
C LYS A 209 4.09 7.02 33.48
N VAL A 210 5.02 6.79 34.40
CA VAL A 210 6.03 7.75 34.83
C VAL A 210 7.37 7.37 34.22
N LYS A 211 8.13 8.37 33.80
CA LYS A 211 9.42 8.19 33.13
C LYS A 211 10.53 7.91 34.12
N ASN A 212 11.48 7.06 33.69
CA ASN A 212 12.65 6.63 34.47
C ASN A 212 12.27 6.09 35.87
N ASP A 213 11.08 5.52 36.00
CA ASP A 213 10.61 4.91 37.22
C ASP A 213 11.20 3.50 37.36
N ASN A 214 12.29 3.40 38.13
CA ASN A 214 12.96 2.14 38.42
C ASN A 214 12.05 1.19 39.22
N GLU A 215 11.17 1.72 40.07
CA GLU A 215 10.21 0.90 40.81
C GLU A 215 9.18 0.28 39.85
N CYS A 216 8.73 1.04 38.85
CA CYS A 216 7.81 0.54 37.83
C CYS A 216 8.40 -0.62 37.01
N VAL A 217 9.64 -0.53 36.53
CA VAL A 217 10.22 -1.59 35.70
C VAL A 217 10.57 -2.86 36.48
N LEU A 218 10.86 -2.72 37.77
CA LEU A 218 11.20 -3.84 38.66
C LEU A 218 9.94 -4.49 39.27
N ASN A 219 9.00 -3.67 39.74
CA ASN A 219 7.77 -4.07 40.43
C ASN A 219 6.53 -3.42 39.78
N PRO A 220 6.21 -3.79 38.53
CA PRO A 220 5.13 -3.15 37.78
C PRO A 220 3.76 -3.43 38.41
N ASN A 221 2.95 -2.39 38.56
CA ASN A 221 1.58 -2.51 39.05
C ASN A 221 0.62 -1.64 38.20
N ILE A 222 -0.69 -1.85 38.35
CA ILE A 222 -1.72 -1.15 37.56
C ILE A 222 -1.72 0.38 37.75
N LYS A 223 -1.14 0.89 38.84
CA LYS A 223 -1.02 2.34 39.08
C LYS A 223 0.18 2.92 38.34
N THR A 224 1.30 2.20 38.29
CA THR A 224 2.58 2.66 37.74
C THR A 224 2.79 2.30 36.26
N ALA A 225 2.11 1.27 35.73
CA ALA A 225 2.34 0.74 34.38
C ALA A 225 1.05 0.32 33.65
N PHE A 226 1.14 0.18 32.31
CA PHE A 226 0.05 -0.27 31.44
C PHE A 226 -0.02 -1.81 31.32
N ILE A 227 0.00 -2.52 32.44
CA ILE A 227 0.26 -3.98 32.47
C ILE A 227 -0.90 -4.87 32.01
N GLU A 228 -2.14 -4.40 32.15
CA GLU A 228 -3.32 -5.23 31.85
C GLU A 228 -3.69 -5.22 30.36
N THR A 229 -3.24 -4.21 29.62
CA THR A 229 -3.67 -3.92 28.25
C THR A 229 -2.56 -4.20 27.25
N GLY A 230 -2.71 -5.24 26.43
CA GLY A 230 -1.82 -5.48 25.29
C GLY A 230 -2.09 -4.54 24.12
N CYS A 231 -1.03 -4.19 23.38
CA CYS A 231 -1.14 -3.25 22.26
C CYS A 231 -1.97 -3.79 21.10
N TYR A 232 -1.96 -5.12 20.87
CA TYR A 232 -2.86 -5.72 19.88
C TYR A 232 -4.33 -5.49 20.24
N GLN A 233 -4.68 -5.57 21.52
CA GLN A 233 -6.05 -5.37 21.98
C GLN A 233 -6.50 -3.92 21.77
N VAL A 234 -5.63 -2.94 22.04
CA VAL A 234 -5.96 -1.52 21.77
C VAL A 234 -6.22 -1.30 20.29
N MET A 235 -5.34 -1.80 19.42
CA MET A 235 -5.51 -1.70 17.97
C MET A 235 -6.79 -2.38 17.49
N ARG A 236 -7.06 -3.60 17.97
CA ARG A 236 -8.30 -4.33 17.67
C ARG A 236 -9.54 -3.59 18.16
N ASN A 237 -9.50 -3.01 19.35
CA ASN A 237 -10.62 -2.23 19.90
C ASN A 237 -10.89 -0.98 19.04
N TRP A 238 -9.84 -0.32 18.55
CA TRP A 238 -9.99 0.80 17.63
C TRP A 238 -10.61 0.37 16.30
N VAL A 239 -10.16 -0.75 15.72
CA VAL A 239 -10.72 -1.31 14.47
C VAL A 239 -12.19 -1.71 14.67
N THR A 240 -12.51 -2.43 15.74
CA THR A 240 -13.88 -2.90 16.03
C THR A 240 -14.85 -1.75 16.29
N LYS A 241 -14.40 -0.73 17.02
CA LYS A 241 -15.19 0.49 17.26
C LYS A 241 -15.48 1.26 15.96
N ASN A 242 -14.52 1.31 15.04
CA ASN A 242 -14.65 2.03 13.77
C ASN A 242 -15.03 1.13 12.59
N THR A 243 -15.46 -0.11 12.84
CA THR A 243 -15.74 -1.10 11.77
C THR A 243 -16.83 -0.61 10.82
N GLY A 244 -17.86 0.09 11.32
CA GLY A 244 -18.90 0.65 10.45
C GLY A 244 -18.35 1.63 9.41
N VAL A 245 -17.42 2.50 9.80
CA VAL A 245 -16.77 3.44 8.88
C VAL A 245 -15.91 2.69 7.87
N MET A 246 -15.17 1.66 8.31
CA MET A 246 -14.35 0.86 7.40
C MET A 246 -15.18 0.10 6.36
N ILE A 247 -16.34 -0.43 6.75
CA ILE A 247 -17.27 -1.09 5.82
C ILE A 247 -17.76 -0.08 4.77
N VAL A 248 -18.23 1.09 5.20
CA VAL A 248 -18.70 2.13 4.26
C VAL A 248 -17.60 2.57 3.30
N VAL A 249 -16.38 2.78 3.78
CA VAL A 249 -15.25 3.14 2.92
C VAL A 249 -14.94 2.02 1.94
N GLY A 250 -14.90 0.76 2.39
CA GLY A 250 -14.68 -0.40 1.53
C GLY A 250 -15.75 -0.55 0.45
N ASP A 251 -17.02 -0.40 0.81
CA ASP A 251 -18.14 -0.47 -0.14
C ASP A 251 -18.05 0.63 -1.22
N ILE A 252 -17.66 1.85 -0.84
CA ILE A 252 -17.46 2.96 -1.80
C ILE A 252 -16.32 2.65 -2.77
N ILE A 253 -15.21 2.08 -2.28
CA ILE A 253 -14.08 1.71 -3.13
C ILE A 253 -14.52 0.63 -4.13
N LEU A 254 -15.14 -0.46 -3.64
CA LEU A 254 -15.63 -1.55 -4.47
C LEU A 254 -16.60 -1.06 -5.55
N VAL A 255 -17.59 -0.23 -5.18
CA VAL A 255 -18.54 0.34 -6.16
C VAL A 255 -17.82 1.21 -7.19
N THR A 256 -16.84 2.00 -6.76
CA THR A 256 -16.06 2.86 -7.67
C THR A 256 -15.26 2.01 -8.67
N GLU A 257 -14.61 0.94 -8.23
CA GLU A 257 -13.88 0.01 -9.10
C GLU A 257 -14.80 -0.65 -10.13
N ILE A 258 -15.99 -1.11 -9.70
CA ILE A 258 -16.99 -1.70 -10.60
C ILE A 258 -17.49 -0.69 -11.63
N VAL A 259 -17.76 0.56 -11.23
CA VAL A 259 -18.15 1.63 -12.15
C VAL A 259 -17.05 1.90 -13.17
N LEU A 260 -15.79 1.99 -12.73
CA LEU A 260 -14.63 2.19 -13.61
C LEU A 260 -14.44 1.02 -14.59
N LEU A 261 -14.62 -0.21 -14.14
CA LEU A 261 -14.58 -1.42 -14.97
C LEU A 261 -15.66 -1.41 -16.05
N VAL A 262 -16.91 -1.10 -15.68
CA VAL A 262 -18.03 -1.01 -16.62
C VAL A 262 -17.79 0.08 -17.66
N LEU A 263 -17.33 1.26 -17.22
CA LEU A 263 -16.99 2.35 -18.13
C LEU A 263 -15.84 1.98 -19.09
N ALA A 264 -14.77 1.35 -18.58
CA ALA A 264 -13.67 0.87 -19.41
C ALA A 264 -14.15 -0.15 -20.45
N PHE A 265 -15.03 -1.08 -20.06
CA PHE A 265 -15.60 -2.06 -20.97
C PHE A 265 -16.48 -1.43 -22.06
N ILE A 266 -17.33 -0.47 -21.70
CA ILE A 266 -18.17 0.29 -22.65
C ILE A 266 -17.29 1.02 -23.67
N ILE A 267 -16.24 1.71 -23.20
CA ILE A 267 -15.30 2.42 -24.07
C ILE A 267 -14.58 1.42 -24.99
N CYS A 268 -14.07 0.32 -24.46
CA CYS A 268 -13.39 -0.72 -25.23
C CYS A 268 -14.29 -1.32 -26.31
N CYS A 269 -15.55 -1.64 -25.98
CA CYS A 269 -16.53 -2.16 -26.94
C CYS A 269 -16.83 -1.13 -28.05
N THR A 270 -16.98 0.14 -27.67
CA THR A 270 -17.21 1.22 -28.63
C THR A 270 -16.03 1.37 -29.60
N LEU A 271 -14.79 1.30 -29.10
CA LEU A 271 -13.59 1.33 -29.93
C LEU A 271 -13.50 0.08 -30.83
N ARG A 272 -13.87 -1.09 -30.33
CA ARG A 272 -13.90 -2.33 -31.14
C ARG A 272 -14.88 -2.24 -32.31
N ASN A 273 -16.05 -1.66 -32.10
CA ASN A 273 -17.03 -1.52 -33.17
C ASN A 273 -16.55 -0.56 -34.26
N LYS A 274 -15.80 0.51 -33.90
CA LYS A 274 -15.26 1.47 -34.87
C LYS A 274 -14.14 0.88 -35.74
N ASP A 275 -13.26 0.06 -35.17
CA ASP A 275 -12.24 -0.64 -35.97
C ASP A 275 -12.91 -1.60 -36.95
N LYS A 276 -13.91 -2.37 -36.51
CA LYS A 276 -14.69 -3.26 -37.40
C LYS A 276 -15.43 -2.54 -38.52
N GLU A 277 -15.80 -1.27 -38.34
CA GLU A 277 -16.44 -0.47 -39.39
C GLU A 277 -15.40 0.10 -40.38
N THR A 278 -14.16 0.27 -39.94
CA THR A 278 -13.06 0.84 -40.74
C THR A 278 -12.34 -0.24 -41.56
N ASP A 279 -12.12 -1.43 -40.99
CA ASP A 279 -11.47 -2.58 -41.66
C ASP A 279 -12.11 -2.99 -43.02
N PRO A 280 -13.45 -3.08 -43.16
CA PRO A 280 -14.07 -3.41 -44.44
C PRO A 280 -13.88 -2.27 -45.45
N VAL A 281 -14.02 -1.02 -45.03
CA VAL A 281 -13.92 0.15 -45.92
C VAL A 281 -12.51 0.30 -46.49
N GLU A 282 -11.48 0.14 -45.66
CA GLU A 282 -10.07 0.24 -46.10
C GLU A 282 -9.68 -0.93 -47.03
N THR A 283 -10.21 -2.13 -46.79
CA THR A 283 -10.03 -3.29 -47.68
C THR A 283 -10.63 -3.05 -49.08
N TYR A 284 -11.83 -2.46 -49.16
CA TYR A 284 -12.44 -2.10 -50.45
C TYR A 284 -11.66 -1.00 -51.18
N GLN A 285 -11.15 0.00 -50.46
CA GLN A 285 -10.34 1.10 -51.04
C GLN A 285 -8.99 0.58 -51.56
N LEU A 286 -8.32 -0.33 -50.84
CA LEU A 286 -7.09 -0.99 -51.31
C LEU A 286 -7.35 -1.89 -52.52
N GLN A 287 -8.50 -2.58 -52.60
CA GLN A 287 -8.89 -3.38 -53.76
C GLN A 287 -9.27 -2.54 -54.99
N GLN A 288 -9.79 -1.33 -54.81
CA GLN A 288 -10.10 -0.41 -55.91
C GLN A 288 -8.85 0.32 -56.47
N MET A 289 -7.78 0.47 -55.67
CA MET A 289 -6.50 1.03 -56.14
C MET A 289 -5.60 0.02 -56.90
N HIS A 290 -5.89 -1.29 -56.85
CA HIS A 290 -5.20 -2.30 -57.66
C HIS A 290 -6.16 -3.15 -58.55
N PRO A 291 -6.87 -2.58 -59.54
CA PRO A 291 -7.54 -3.37 -60.57
C PRO A 291 -6.60 -3.78 -61.71
N GLU A 292 -5.54 -3.00 -61.99
CA GLU A 292 -4.72 -3.16 -63.21
C GLU A 292 -3.68 -4.28 -63.13
N SER A 293 -3.18 -4.64 -61.95
CA SER A 293 -2.17 -5.70 -61.80
C SER A 293 -2.73 -7.11 -61.94
N ARG A 294 -4.02 -7.33 -61.66
CA ARG A 294 -4.64 -8.67 -61.72
C ARG A 294 -4.93 -9.14 -63.15
N ASN A 295 -5.14 -8.21 -64.08
CA ASN A 295 -5.38 -8.54 -65.48
C ASN A 295 -4.09 -8.81 -66.28
N GLN A 296 -2.93 -8.36 -65.78
CA GLN A 296 -1.63 -8.61 -66.43
C GLN A 296 -1.03 -9.98 -66.11
N GLU A 297 -1.31 -10.58 -64.94
CA GLU A 297 -0.84 -11.94 -64.62
C GLU A 297 -1.57 -13.06 -65.37
N LEU A 298 -2.77 -12.81 -65.90
CA LEU A 298 -3.52 -13.79 -66.70
C LEU A 298 -3.03 -13.93 -68.15
N LEU A 299 -2.14 -13.02 -68.61
CA LEU A 299 -1.65 -12.98 -69.99
C LEU A 299 -0.22 -13.53 -70.17
N ASN A 300 0.48 -13.94 -69.11
CA ASN A 300 1.78 -14.59 -69.26
C ASN A 300 2.01 -15.72 -68.23
N PRO A 301 1.62 -16.97 -68.55
CA PRO A 301 1.82 -18.14 -67.68
C PRO A 301 3.29 -18.51 -67.43
N SER A 302 4.22 -17.86 -68.12
CA SER A 302 5.65 -18.21 -68.17
C SER A 302 6.43 -17.78 -66.92
N ASP A 303 6.01 -16.71 -66.24
CA ASP A 303 6.83 -16.05 -65.21
C ASP A 303 6.40 -16.38 -63.77
N ALA A 304 5.21 -16.98 -63.58
CA ALA A 304 4.67 -17.30 -62.26
C ALA A 304 5.43 -18.43 -61.53
N PHE A 305 6.22 -19.23 -62.24
CA PHE A 305 6.97 -20.34 -61.65
C PHE A 305 8.35 -19.93 -61.08
N MET A 306 8.91 -18.79 -61.49
CA MET A 306 10.25 -18.35 -61.04
C MET A 306 10.24 -17.41 -59.82
N ASN A 307 9.12 -16.75 -59.51
CA ASN A 307 9.07 -15.72 -58.47
C ASN A 307 8.37 -16.14 -57.16
N ASN A 308 8.29 -17.44 -56.87
CA ASN A 308 7.82 -17.91 -55.57
C ASN A 308 8.93 -17.74 -54.50
N PRO A 309 8.81 -16.82 -53.52
CA PRO A 309 9.80 -16.63 -52.46
C PRO A 309 9.91 -17.82 -51.50
N TYR A 310 8.99 -18.80 -51.56
CA TYR A 310 9.01 -20.01 -50.74
C TYR A 310 9.99 -21.09 -51.25
N ASN A 311 10.51 -20.96 -52.48
CA ASN A 311 11.47 -21.91 -53.07
C ASN A 311 12.93 -21.46 -53.05
N ARG A 312 13.24 -20.24 -52.57
CA ARG A 312 14.61 -19.71 -52.58
C ARG A 312 15.51 -20.27 -51.46
N ASN A 313 14.97 -20.97 -50.46
CA ASN A 313 15.72 -21.44 -49.28
C ASN A 313 15.90 -22.97 -49.15
N ARG A 314 15.74 -23.75 -50.23
CA ARG A 314 16.02 -25.20 -50.21
C ARG A 314 16.87 -25.68 -51.41
N GLY A 315 17.96 -24.99 -51.69
CA GLY A 315 18.88 -25.46 -52.72
C GLY A 315 20.28 -24.86 -52.61
N ARG A 316 21.20 -25.69 -52.10
CA ARG A 316 22.69 -25.57 -52.11
C ARG A 316 23.24 -24.72 -50.96
N ARG A 317 23.79 -25.40 -49.94
CA ARG A 317 25.18 -25.92 -49.85
C ARG A 317 26.18 -24.78 -49.71
#